data_AF-A0A0F9ZWA4-F1
#
_entry.id   AF-A0A0F9ZWA4-F1
#
_cell.length_a   1.000
_cell.length_b   1.000
_cell.length_c   1.000
_cell.angle_alpha   90.00
_cell.angle_beta   90.00
_cell.angle_gamma   90.00
#
_symmetry.space_group_name_H-M   'P 1'
#
loop_
_entity.id
_entity.type
_entity.pdbx_description
1 polymer ?
#
loop_
_entity_poly.entity_id
_entity_poly.type
_entity_poly.pdbx_seq_one_letter_code
_entity_poly.pdbx_strand_id
1 'polypeptide(L)'
;MKLKKLPQRLYLWFSFSTILIASSLFITSDIYAKVMTPTGLLLGTVRVNICGDNITDGPEQCDRNDLGNKTCADFGFEQGNLSCGFTCEWDISNCGNVQQRNGNLGQEENGDKDIDVGILRPLIKNLPSAIQFLKLFDNNTNGIIESSELPVVMLSWVNAWKYSYTGEGDKIELCDFNKDDTCNIEDFSIVLYYLKENSLLD
;
A
#
# COMPACT_ATOMS: atom_id res chain seq x y z
N MET A 1 8.23 63.93 54.94
CA MET A 1 7.46 62.66 54.91
C MET A 1 8.34 61.56 55.49
N LYS A 2 8.18 61.19 56.76
CA LYS A 2 9.03 60.17 57.43
C LYS A 2 8.52 58.77 57.05
N LEU A 3 9.25 58.05 56.21
CA LEU A 3 9.01 56.63 55.91
C LEU A 3 9.13 55.84 57.23
N LYS A 4 8.01 55.33 57.74
CA LYS A 4 8.01 54.40 58.87
C LYS A 4 8.66 53.10 58.40
N LYS A 5 9.84 52.76 58.95
CA LYS A 5 10.51 51.49 58.69
C LYS A 5 9.56 50.36 59.10
N LEU A 6 9.23 49.48 58.16
CA LEU A 6 8.43 48.27 58.41
C LEU A 6 9.14 47.42 59.48
N PRO A 7 8.42 46.80 60.44
CA PRO A 7 9.04 45.98 61.46
C PRO A 7 9.78 44.80 60.83
N GLN A 8 11.04 44.60 61.21
CA GLN A 8 11.94 43.57 60.67
C GLN A 8 11.33 42.15 60.71
N ARG A 9 10.46 41.88 61.68
CA ARG A 9 9.70 40.62 61.77
C ARG A 9 8.76 40.40 60.59
N LEU A 10 8.14 41.46 60.07
CA LEU A 10 7.22 41.34 58.93
C LEU A 10 7.98 41.03 57.63
N TYR A 11 9.20 41.57 57.47
CA TYR A 11 10.06 41.26 56.34
C TYR A 11 10.49 39.78 56.33
N LEU A 12 10.83 39.22 57.50
CA LEU A 12 11.19 37.81 57.65
C LEU A 12 10.03 36.86 57.30
N TRP A 13 8.80 37.24 57.65
CA TRP A 13 7.60 36.47 57.29
C TRP A 13 7.33 36.48 55.78
N PHE A 14 7.46 37.65 55.14
CA PHE A 14 7.31 37.74 53.69
C PHE A 14 8.38 36.95 52.95
N SER A 15 9.65 37.02 53.39
CA SER A 15 10.73 36.24 52.76
C SER A 15 10.55 34.74 52.93
N PHE A 16 10.04 34.27 54.08
CA PHE A 16 9.82 32.83 54.31
C PHE A 16 8.66 32.30 53.46
N SER A 17 7.57 33.07 53.34
CA SER A 17 6.42 32.73 52.50
C SER A 17 6.80 32.63 51.03
N THR A 18 7.59 33.58 50.51
CA THR A 18 8.05 33.53 49.12
C THR A 18 8.99 32.36 48.84
N ILE A 19 9.85 31.99 49.80
CA ILE A 19 10.73 30.82 49.69
C ILE A 19 9.89 29.52 49.66
N LEU A 20 8.90 29.36 50.54
CA LEU A 20 8.03 28.18 50.55
C LEU A 20 7.25 28.01 49.24
N ILE A 21 6.72 29.12 48.70
CA ILE A 21 6.01 29.11 47.41
C ILE A 21 6.96 28.74 46.28
N ALA A 22 8.16 29.33 46.22
CA ALA A 22 9.16 29.00 45.21
C ALA A 22 9.59 27.52 45.28
N SER A 23 9.87 26.99 46.48
CA SER A 23 10.23 25.58 46.66
C SER A 23 9.13 24.62 46.21
N SER A 24 7.86 24.97 46.46
CA SER A 24 6.74 24.13 46.00
C SER A 24 6.63 24.05 44.47
N LEU A 25 6.97 25.13 43.75
CA LEU A 25 6.97 25.15 42.29
C LEU A 25 8.11 24.30 41.70
N PHE A 26 9.30 24.34 42.30
CA PHE A 26 10.45 23.51 41.89
C PHE A 26 10.23 22.01 42.14
N ILE A 27 9.56 21.62 43.23
CA ILE A 27 9.32 20.19 43.53
C ILE A 27 8.31 19.57 42.55
N THR A 28 7.40 20.37 41.97
CA THR A 28 6.43 19.85 41.01
C THR A 28 7.05 19.55 39.64
N SER A 29 8.07 20.27 39.16
CA SER A 29 8.64 20.05 37.83
C SER A 29 9.34 18.69 37.70
N ASP A 30 10.05 18.25 38.74
CA ASP A 30 10.79 16.97 38.71
C ASP A 30 9.85 15.76 38.82
N ILE A 31 8.71 15.92 39.49
CA ILE A 31 7.68 14.88 39.60
C ILE A 31 6.92 14.74 38.28
N TYR A 32 6.54 15.85 37.64
CA TYR A 32 5.85 15.79 36.34
C TYR A 32 6.72 15.19 35.23
N ALA A 33 8.03 15.45 35.21
CA ALA A 33 8.95 14.82 34.24
C ALA A 33 9.09 13.30 34.44
N LYS A 34 8.94 12.81 35.69
CA LYS A 34 9.08 11.39 36.01
C LYS A 34 7.77 10.59 35.83
N VAL A 35 6.62 11.25 35.87
CA VAL A 35 5.29 10.64 35.67
C VAL A 35 4.91 10.58 34.18
N MET A 36 5.60 11.32 33.31
CA MET A 36 5.39 11.30 31.85
C MET A 36 6.48 10.52 31.09
N THR A 37 7.33 9.75 31.76
CA THR A 37 8.04 8.66 31.07
C THR A 37 7.12 7.44 31.06
N PRO A 38 6.83 6.87 29.87
CA PRO A 38 6.04 5.65 29.81
C PRO A 38 6.83 4.56 30.53
N THR A 39 6.37 4.21 31.71
CA THR A 39 6.90 3.10 32.49
C THR A 39 6.52 1.82 31.76
N GLY A 40 7.52 1.18 31.13
CA GLY A 40 7.44 -0.23 30.73
C GLY A 40 6.62 -0.54 29.47
N LEU A 41 6.84 0.14 28.35
CA LEU A 41 6.41 -0.40 27.07
C LEU A 41 7.45 -1.43 26.61
N LEU A 42 7.03 -2.68 26.37
CA LEU A 42 7.82 -3.68 25.64
C LEU A 42 8.34 -3.03 24.35
N LEU A 43 9.64 -2.73 24.29
CA LEU A 43 10.33 -2.32 23.07
C LEU A 43 10.58 -3.55 22.18
N GLY A 44 9.50 -4.21 21.80
CA GLY A 44 9.49 -5.01 20.58
C GLY A 44 9.17 -4.05 19.45
N THR A 45 10.17 -3.60 18.69
CA THR A 45 9.89 -2.99 17.40
C THR A 45 9.39 -4.11 16.49
N VAL A 46 8.07 -4.16 16.24
CA VAL A 46 7.54 -4.97 15.14
C VAL A 46 8.00 -4.28 13.87
N ARG A 47 8.99 -4.87 13.18
CA ARG A 47 9.31 -4.47 11.81
C ARG A 47 8.19 -5.04 10.95
N VAL A 48 7.40 -4.15 10.37
CA VAL A 48 6.44 -4.50 9.32
C VAL A 48 7.19 -4.32 8.02
N ASN A 49 7.28 -5.41 7.26
CA ASN A 49 7.92 -5.46 5.96
C ASN A 49 6.87 -5.04 4.92
N ILE A 50 7.18 -4.04 4.11
CA ILE A 50 6.23 -3.43 3.20
C ILE A 50 6.84 -3.41 1.80
N CYS A 51 6.24 -4.19 0.93
CA CYS A 51 6.64 -4.20 -0.46
C CYS A 51 6.49 -2.82 -1.10
N GLY A 52 7.54 -2.34 -1.77
CA GLY A 52 7.56 -1.05 -2.46
C GLY A 52 8.19 0.09 -1.65
N ASP A 53 8.82 -0.19 -0.52
CA ASP A 53 9.54 0.78 0.32
C ASP A 53 11.02 0.99 -0.10
N ASN A 54 11.45 0.29 -1.17
CA ASN A 54 12.81 0.22 -1.72
C ASN A 54 13.83 -0.48 -0.81
N ILE A 55 13.39 -1.30 0.14
CA ILE A 55 14.27 -2.02 1.05
C ILE A 55 13.87 -3.49 1.07
N THR A 56 14.63 -4.34 0.38
CA THR A 56 14.39 -5.79 0.47
C THR A 56 14.63 -6.28 1.90
N ASP A 57 13.58 -6.71 2.60
CA ASP A 57 13.69 -7.17 3.99
C ASP A 57 12.84 -8.44 4.30
N GLY A 58 13.26 -9.17 5.34
CA GLY A 58 12.61 -10.41 5.78
C GLY A 58 12.24 -11.38 4.66
N PRO A 59 10.95 -11.59 4.34
CA PRO A 59 10.50 -12.57 3.34
C PRO A 59 10.48 -12.04 1.90
N GLU A 60 10.78 -10.77 1.66
CA GLU A 60 10.79 -10.18 0.32
C GLU A 60 11.93 -10.75 -0.52
N GLN A 61 11.64 -11.08 -1.78
CA GLN A 61 12.65 -11.58 -2.72
C GLN A 61 13.36 -10.43 -3.45
N CYS A 62 12.67 -9.30 -3.58
CA CYS A 62 13.13 -8.06 -4.18
C CYS A 62 12.26 -6.90 -3.68
N ASP A 63 12.71 -5.65 -3.88
CA ASP A 63 11.86 -4.47 -3.79
C ASP A 63 12.23 -3.43 -4.86
N ARG A 64 11.29 -3.14 -5.77
CA ARG A 64 11.45 -2.25 -6.92
C ARG A 64 12.67 -2.60 -7.78
N ASN A 65 13.75 -1.83 -7.61
CA ASN A 65 15.00 -1.96 -8.33
C ASN A 65 16.05 -2.76 -7.53
N ASP A 66 15.81 -2.98 -6.24
CA ASP A 66 16.61 -3.89 -5.43
C ASP A 66 16.16 -5.33 -5.71
N LEU A 67 16.77 -5.94 -6.73
CA LEU A 67 16.43 -7.30 -7.17
C LEU A 67 17.16 -8.39 -6.35
N GLY A 68 17.79 -8.03 -5.23
CA GLY A 68 18.63 -8.96 -4.47
C GLY A 68 19.85 -9.45 -5.25
N ASN A 69 20.39 -8.61 -6.15
CA ASN A 69 21.44 -8.95 -7.11
C ASN A 69 21.10 -10.14 -8.03
N LYS A 70 19.82 -10.43 -8.23
CA LYS A 70 19.36 -11.43 -9.20
C LYS A 70 19.15 -10.83 -10.57
N THR A 71 19.34 -11.67 -11.57
CA THR A 71 19.17 -11.37 -12.99
C THR A 71 18.39 -12.49 -13.64
N CYS A 72 17.92 -12.29 -14.87
CA CYS A 72 17.30 -13.36 -15.67
C CYS A 72 18.19 -14.62 -15.79
N ALA A 73 19.52 -14.45 -15.77
CA ALA A 73 20.48 -15.56 -15.84
C ALA A 73 20.41 -16.48 -14.63
N ASP A 74 20.09 -15.97 -13.44
CA ASP A 74 19.91 -16.78 -12.22
C ASP A 74 18.71 -17.74 -12.33
N PHE A 75 17.77 -17.45 -13.23
CA PHE A 75 16.56 -18.25 -13.49
C PHE A 75 16.65 -19.05 -14.79
N GLY A 76 17.84 -19.12 -15.40
CA GLY A 76 18.09 -19.92 -16.60
C GLY A 76 17.72 -19.25 -17.92
N PHE A 77 17.58 -17.93 -17.94
CA PHE A 77 17.33 -17.16 -19.16
C PHE A 77 18.59 -16.44 -19.65
N GLU A 78 18.77 -16.35 -20.97
CA GLU A 78 19.98 -15.74 -21.57
C GLU A 78 19.88 -14.23 -21.78
N GLN A 79 18.67 -13.68 -21.83
CA GLN A 79 18.42 -12.26 -22.10
C GLN A 79 17.18 -11.73 -21.35
N GLY A 80 16.99 -10.42 -21.40
CA GLY A 80 15.87 -9.72 -20.76
C GLY A 80 16.26 -9.06 -19.45
N ASN A 81 15.28 -8.39 -18.83
CA ASN A 81 15.47 -7.70 -17.56
C ASN A 81 14.55 -8.30 -16.50
N LEU A 82 15.13 -8.70 -15.36
CA LEU A 82 14.36 -9.14 -14.21
C LEU A 82 13.68 -7.94 -13.56
N SER A 83 12.42 -8.08 -13.17
CA SER A 83 11.66 -7.05 -12.45
C SER A 83 11.19 -7.55 -11.10
N CYS A 84 10.85 -6.63 -10.21
CA CYS A 84 10.19 -6.95 -8.95
C CYS A 84 8.68 -6.78 -9.08
N GLY A 85 7.92 -7.84 -8.78
CA GLY A 85 6.46 -7.82 -8.78
C GLY A 85 5.89 -7.05 -7.61
N PHE A 86 4.59 -6.73 -7.66
CA PHE A 86 3.89 -5.98 -6.61
C PHE A 86 3.71 -6.75 -5.29
N THR A 87 3.96 -8.06 -5.32
CA THR A 87 4.01 -8.95 -4.15
C THR A 87 5.42 -9.14 -3.61
N CYS A 88 6.42 -8.41 -4.13
CA CYS A 88 7.84 -8.53 -3.80
C CYS A 88 8.41 -9.93 -4.08
N GLU A 89 7.87 -10.57 -5.12
CA GLU A 89 8.40 -11.76 -5.77
C GLU A 89 9.09 -11.37 -7.08
N TRP A 90 10.07 -12.17 -7.50
CA TRP A 90 10.72 -11.97 -8.79
C TRP A 90 9.75 -12.19 -9.96
N ASP A 91 9.64 -11.20 -10.83
CA ASP A 91 8.88 -11.30 -12.07
C ASP A 91 9.83 -11.55 -13.25
N ILE A 92 9.76 -12.78 -13.78
CA ILE A 92 10.56 -13.27 -14.91
C ILE A 92 9.86 -13.09 -16.26
N SER A 93 8.70 -12.43 -16.33
CA SER A 93 7.92 -12.28 -17.58
C SER A 93 8.69 -11.53 -18.68
N ASN A 94 9.64 -10.68 -18.28
CA ASN A 94 10.52 -9.94 -19.18
C ASN A 94 11.84 -10.67 -19.49
N CYS A 95 12.05 -11.88 -18.96
CA CYS A 95 13.18 -12.74 -19.25
C CYS A 95 12.92 -13.63 -20.47
N GLY A 96 13.95 -13.89 -21.26
CA GLY A 96 13.83 -14.70 -22.47
C GLY A 96 15.10 -15.48 -22.80
N ASN A 97 14.94 -16.53 -23.62
CA ASN A 97 16.06 -17.26 -24.21
C ASN A 97 16.33 -16.74 -25.63
N VAL A 98 17.58 -16.79 -26.07
CA VAL A 98 17.90 -16.53 -27.47
C VAL A 98 17.35 -17.69 -28.28
N GLN A 99 16.12 -17.54 -28.77
CA GLN A 99 15.55 -18.49 -29.73
C GLN A 99 16.43 -18.46 -30.97
N GLN A 100 17.31 -19.46 -31.14
CA GLN A 100 17.99 -19.71 -32.39
C GLN A 100 16.94 -20.09 -33.44
N ARG A 101 16.45 -19.10 -34.19
CA ARG A 101 15.64 -19.37 -35.38
C ARG A 101 16.53 -19.91 -36.49
N ASN A 102 16.75 -21.22 -36.51
CA ASN A 102 17.00 -21.92 -37.76
C ASN A 102 15.65 -22.38 -38.33
N GLY A 103 15.23 -21.76 -39.44
CA GLY A 103 14.16 -22.31 -40.30
C GLY A 103 13.05 -21.34 -40.69
N ASN A 104 13.18 -20.79 -41.90
CA ASN A 104 12.13 -20.48 -42.88
C ASN A 104 10.99 -19.52 -42.48
N LEU A 105 11.13 -18.27 -42.91
CA LEU A 105 10.06 -17.28 -43.01
C LEU A 105 9.00 -17.71 -44.04
N GLY A 106 7.87 -18.20 -43.53
CA GLY A 106 6.57 -17.93 -44.14
C GLY A 106 6.03 -16.62 -43.55
N GLN A 107 5.76 -15.66 -44.41
CA GLN A 107 5.13 -14.39 -44.04
C GLN A 107 3.67 -14.63 -43.64
N GLU A 108 3.32 -14.29 -42.40
CA GLU A 108 1.98 -13.82 -42.07
C GLU A 108 2.15 -12.39 -41.54
N GLU A 109 1.62 -11.44 -42.31
CA GLU A 109 1.55 -10.03 -41.93
C GLU A 109 0.47 -9.85 -40.86
N ASN A 110 0.79 -9.04 -39.84
CA ASN A 110 -0.06 -8.59 -38.72
C ASN A 110 -0.25 -9.58 -37.57
N GLY A 111 0.60 -9.45 -36.55
CA GLY A 111 0.52 -10.20 -35.29
C GLY A 111 1.03 -9.36 -34.14
N ASP A 112 0.26 -8.33 -33.81
CA ASP A 112 0.32 -7.64 -32.53
C ASP A 112 0.17 -8.69 -31.41
N LYS A 113 1.11 -8.74 -30.47
CA LYS A 113 1.09 -9.71 -29.35
C LYS A 113 0.73 -9.03 -28.04
N ASP A 114 -0.07 -7.98 -28.11
CA ASP A 114 -0.86 -7.58 -26.97
C ASP A 114 -1.98 -8.62 -26.74
N ILE A 115 -2.27 -8.93 -25.47
CA ILE A 115 -3.55 -9.52 -25.12
C ILE A 115 -4.58 -8.49 -25.57
N ASP A 116 -5.20 -8.72 -26.73
CA ASP A 116 -6.12 -7.79 -27.35
C ASP A 116 -7.35 -7.62 -26.45
N VAL A 117 -7.32 -6.57 -25.61
CA VAL A 117 -8.47 -6.08 -24.84
C VAL A 117 -9.62 -5.67 -25.79
N GLY A 118 -9.37 -5.58 -27.10
CA GLY A 118 -10.36 -5.46 -28.16
C GLY A 118 -11.28 -6.68 -28.32
N ILE A 119 -10.91 -7.88 -27.87
CA ILE A 119 -11.80 -9.06 -27.91
C ILE A 119 -12.91 -8.98 -26.84
N LEU A 120 -12.65 -8.31 -25.72
CA LEU A 120 -13.64 -8.08 -24.65
C LEU A 120 -14.57 -6.89 -24.95
N ARG A 121 -14.12 -5.94 -25.78
CA ARG A 121 -14.82 -4.68 -26.09
C ARG A 121 -16.26 -4.83 -26.64
N PRO A 122 -16.60 -5.84 -27.48
CA PRO A 122 -17.98 -6.04 -27.95
C PRO A 122 -18.90 -6.66 -26.88
N LEU A 123 -18.34 -7.40 -25.91
CA LEU A 123 -19.10 -8.12 -24.89
C LEU A 123 -19.45 -7.24 -23.67
N ILE A 124 -18.72 -6.13 -23.48
CA ILE A 124 -18.90 -5.19 -22.36
C ILE A 124 -20.04 -4.18 -22.60
N LYS A 125 -20.49 -4.00 -23.85
CA LYS A 125 -21.36 -2.86 -24.22
C LYS A 125 -22.84 -3.01 -23.90
N ASN A 126 -23.34 -4.19 -23.50
CA ASN A 126 -24.78 -4.49 -23.42
C ASN A 126 -25.21 -5.26 -22.16
N LEU A 127 -24.40 -5.34 -21.10
CA LEU A 127 -24.77 -6.05 -19.88
C LEU A 127 -25.06 -5.06 -18.72
N PRO A 128 -25.96 -5.38 -17.78
CA PRO A 128 -26.28 -4.51 -16.66
C PRO A 128 -25.04 -4.17 -15.81
N SER A 129 -24.77 -2.88 -15.59
CA SER A 129 -23.45 -2.37 -15.15
C SER A 129 -22.96 -2.88 -13.79
N ALA A 130 -23.84 -3.35 -12.92
CA ALA A 130 -23.46 -3.85 -11.58
C ALA A 130 -23.06 -5.34 -11.55
N ILE A 131 -23.35 -6.12 -12.59
CA ILE A 131 -23.07 -7.57 -12.62
C ILE A 131 -21.89 -7.91 -13.53
N GLN A 132 -21.54 -6.99 -14.45
CA GLN A 132 -20.50 -7.23 -15.44
C GLN A 132 -19.08 -6.99 -14.92
N PHE A 133 -18.89 -6.04 -13.99
CA PHE A 133 -17.58 -5.76 -13.42
C PHE A 133 -17.08 -6.93 -12.55
N LEU A 134 -17.99 -7.64 -11.87
CA LEU A 134 -17.64 -8.81 -11.05
C LEU A 134 -16.96 -9.90 -11.90
N LYS A 135 -17.28 -9.98 -13.20
CA LYS A 135 -16.65 -10.92 -14.14
C LYS A 135 -15.20 -10.57 -14.49
N LEU A 136 -14.75 -9.34 -14.25
CA LEU A 136 -13.34 -8.95 -14.43
C LEU A 136 -12.47 -9.46 -13.27
N PHE A 137 -13.10 -9.73 -12.13
CA PHE A 137 -12.46 -10.07 -10.86
C PHE A 137 -12.63 -11.55 -10.49
N ASP A 138 -13.61 -12.21 -11.10
CA ASP A 138 -13.81 -13.66 -11.10
C ASP A 138 -12.85 -14.32 -12.13
N ASN A 139 -11.67 -14.70 -11.64
CA ASN A 139 -10.56 -15.18 -12.46
C ASN A 139 -10.79 -16.63 -12.94
N ASN A 140 -11.54 -17.41 -12.17
CA ASN A 140 -11.89 -18.79 -12.53
C ASN A 140 -13.25 -18.89 -13.28
N THR A 141 -13.94 -17.77 -13.47
CA THR A 141 -15.23 -17.62 -14.16
C THR A 141 -16.37 -18.44 -13.54
N ASN A 142 -16.32 -18.71 -12.24
CA ASN A 142 -17.32 -19.50 -11.52
C ASN A 142 -18.55 -18.68 -11.06
N GLY A 143 -18.53 -17.36 -11.28
CA GLY A 143 -19.59 -16.41 -10.92
C GLY A 143 -19.53 -15.93 -9.46
N ILE A 144 -18.47 -16.24 -8.72
CA ILE A 144 -18.26 -15.90 -7.31
C ILE A 144 -16.86 -15.32 -7.17
N ILE A 145 -16.72 -14.16 -6.53
CA ILE A 145 -15.40 -13.65 -6.17
C ILE A 145 -15.01 -14.23 -4.82
N GLU A 146 -14.06 -15.15 -4.82
CA GLU A 146 -13.55 -15.78 -3.61
C GLU A 146 -12.40 -15.00 -2.98
N SER A 147 -12.15 -15.20 -1.68
CA SER A 147 -10.97 -14.65 -1.00
C SER A 147 -9.64 -15.09 -1.62
N SER A 148 -9.63 -16.22 -2.33
CA SER A 148 -8.48 -16.72 -3.11
C SER A 148 -8.15 -15.83 -4.33
N GLU A 149 -9.13 -15.08 -4.83
CA GLU A 149 -9.00 -14.20 -6.00
C GLU A 149 -8.66 -12.76 -5.61
N LEU A 150 -8.71 -12.43 -4.31
CA LEU A 150 -8.41 -11.12 -3.75
C LEU A 150 -7.09 -10.50 -4.27
N PRO A 151 -5.98 -11.26 -4.44
CA PRO A 151 -4.74 -10.69 -4.99
C PRO A 151 -4.91 -10.16 -6.42
N VAL A 152 -5.65 -10.90 -7.27
CA VAL A 152 -5.94 -10.51 -8.66
C VAL A 152 -6.91 -9.33 -8.69
N VAL A 153 -7.90 -9.33 -7.79
CA VAL A 153 -8.85 -8.22 -7.62
C VAL A 153 -8.14 -6.92 -7.25
N MET A 154 -7.28 -6.97 -6.23
CA MET A 154 -6.48 -5.84 -5.78
C MET A 154 -5.59 -5.30 -6.90
N LEU A 155 -4.86 -6.18 -7.59
CA LEU A 155 -3.94 -5.79 -8.65
C LEU A 155 -4.66 -5.11 -9.82
N SER A 156 -5.77 -5.70 -10.28
CA SER A 156 -6.57 -5.18 -11.38
C SER A 156 -7.15 -3.81 -11.04
N TRP A 157 -7.67 -3.63 -9.82
CA TRP A 157 -8.21 -2.34 -9.39
C TRP A 157 -7.12 -1.27 -9.22
N VAL A 158 -6.00 -1.58 -8.58
CA VAL A 158 -4.88 -0.64 -8.39
C VAL A 158 -4.31 -0.17 -9.72
N ASN A 159 -4.20 -1.06 -10.72
CA ASN A 159 -3.76 -0.69 -12.05
C ASN A 159 -4.75 0.30 -12.69
N ALA A 160 -6.05 0.02 -12.66
CA ALA A 160 -7.06 0.95 -13.18
C ALA A 160 -7.02 2.31 -12.44
N TRP A 161 -6.90 2.29 -11.11
CA TRP A 161 -6.75 3.50 -10.29
C TRP A 161 -5.51 4.32 -10.66
N LYS A 162 -4.34 3.70 -10.78
CA LYS A 162 -3.09 4.37 -11.15
C LYS A 162 -3.20 5.11 -12.49
N TYR A 163 -3.91 4.52 -13.45
CA TYR A 163 -4.06 5.12 -14.77
C TYR A 163 -5.22 6.14 -14.86
N SER A 164 -6.17 6.15 -13.91
CA SER A 164 -7.25 7.16 -13.87
C SER A 164 -6.72 8.60 -13.81
N TYR A 165 -5.61 8.84 -13.11
CA TYR A 165 -4.97 10.16 -13.00
C TYR A 165 -4.28 10.65 -14.29
N THR A 166 -4.14 9.79 -15.30
CA THR A 166 -3.47 10.14 -16.57
C THR A 166 -4.41 10.78 -17.61
N GLY A 167 -5.71 10.86 -17.33
CA GLY A 167 -6.67 11.65 -18.13
C GLY A 167 -7.19 10.98 -19.40
N GLU A 168 -7.20 9.65 -19.47
CA GLU A 168 -7.71 8.89 -20.62
C GLU A 168 -9.10 8.28 -20.28
N GLY A 169 -10.15 8.80 -20.92
CA GLY A 169 -11.55 8.66 -20.48
C GLY A 169 -12.13 7.24 -20.38
N ASP A 170 -11.54 6.26 -21.05
CA ASP A 170 -12.01 4.85 -20.99
C ASP A 170 -11.54 4.12 -19.71
N LYS A 171 -10.63 4.70 -18.92
CA LYS A 171 -9.98 4.03 -17.78
C LYS A 171 -10.61 4.33 -16.43
N ILE A 172 -11.36 5.43 -16.33
CA ILE A 172 -12.09 5.82 -15.12
C ILE A 172 -13.22 4.81 -14.85
N GLU A 173 -13.93 4.36 -15.89
CA GLU A 173 -15.03 3.38 -15.78
C GLU A 173 -14.62 2.02 -15.19
N LEU A 174 -13.34 1.67 -15.21
CA LEU A 174 -12.83 0.40 -14.68
C LEU A 174 -12.62 0.41 -13.16
N CYS A 175 -12.55 1.59 -12.56
CA CYS A 175 -12.28 1.73 -11.14
C CYS A 175 -13.20 2.70 -10.39
N ASP A 176 -14.04 3.47 -11.11
CA ASP A 176 -15.18 4.23 -10.60
C ASP A 176 -16.44 3.35 -10.65
N PHE A 177 -16.80 2.74 -9.52
CA PHE A 177 -17.93 1.81 -9.42
C PHE A 177 -19.19 2.49 -8.91
N ASN A 178 -19.05 3.53 -8.10
CA ASN A 178 -20.19 4.32 -7.62
C ASN A 178 -20.65 5.37 -8.66
N LYS A 179 -19.90 5.55 -9.76
CA LYS A 179 -20.12 6.48 -10.87
C LYS A 179 -20.10 7.93 -10.42
N ASP A 180 -19.16 8.27 -9.54
CA ASP A 180 -18.97 9.62 -9.04
C ASP A 180 -17.87 10.41 -9.79
N ASP A 181 -17.39 9.87 -10.91
CA ASP A 181 -16.28 10.37 -11.73
C ASP A 181 -14.94 10.44 -10.98
N THR A 182 -14.87 9.84 -9.80
CA THR A 182 -13.64 9.66 -9.04
C THR A 182 -13.34 8.18 -8.87
N CYS A 183 -12.06 7.88 -8.79
CA CYS A 183 -11.61 6.53 -8.55
C CYS A 183 -10.85 6.53 -7.23
N ASN A 184 -11.47 5.96 -6.21
CA ASN A 184 -10.99 6.05 -4.83
C ASN A 184 -11.36 4.79 -4.02
N ILE A 185 -11.01 4.76 -2.74
CA ILE A 185 -11.20 3.55 -1.92
C ILE A 185 -12.68 3.19 -1.68
N GLU A 186 -13.61 4.14 -1.84
CA GLU A 186 -15.05 3.89 -1.80
C GLU A 186 -15.46 2.96 -2.94
N ASP A 187 -14.90 3.14 -4.14
CA ASP A 187 -15.10 2.23 -5.26
C ASP A 187 -14.58 0.84 -4.93
N PHE A 188 -13.34 0.76 -4.44
CA PHE A 188 -12.76 -0.53 -4.09
C PHE A 188 -13.57 -1.27 -3.02
N SER A 189 -14.17 -0.54 -2.08
CA SER A 189 -15.02 -1.12 -1.04
C SER A 189 -16.27 -1.82 -1.60
N ILE A 190 -16.79 -1.36 -2.75
CA ILE A 190 -17.91 -2.01 -3.45
C ILE A 190 -17.49 -3.39 -3.93
N VAL A 191 -16.26 -3.54 -4.43
CA VAL A 191 -15.74 -4.85 -4.87
C VAL A 191 -15.56 -5.78 -3.68
N LEU A 192 -14.99 -5.28 -2.59
CA LEU A 192 -14.79 -6.07 -1.36
C LEU A 192 -16.10 -6.55 -0.74
N TYR A 193 -17.20 -5.81 -0.88
CA TYR A 193 -18.52 -6.22 -0.39
C TYR A 193 -19.03 -7.53 -1.03
N TYR A 194 -18.63 -7.82 -2.27
CA TYR A 194 -19.04 -9.03 -2.98
C TYR A 194 -18.12 -10.23 -2.77
N LEU A 195 -17.02 -10.07 -2.01
CA LEU A 195 -16.15 -11.20 -1.67
C LEU A 195 -16.88 -12.20 -0.81
N LYS A 196 -16.84 -13.45 -1.25
CA LYS A 196 -17.25 -14.59 -0.42
C LYS A 196 -16.02 -15.23 0.21
N GLU A 197 -16.13 -15.48 1.50
CA GLU A 197 -15.17 -16.33 2.20
C GLU A 197 -15.24 -17.73 1.60
N ASN A 198 -14.05 -18.28 1.31
CA ASN A 198 -13.94 -19.56 0.65
C ASN A 198 -14.61 -20.63 1.53
N SER A 199 -15.72 -21.21 1.09
CA SER A 199 -16.41 -22.26 1.83
C SER A 199 -15.61 -23.55 1.72
N LEU A 200 -14.50 -23.64 2.44
CA LEU A 200 -13.74 -24.88 2.68
C LEU A 200 -14.27 -25.65 3.90
N LEU A 201 -15.52 -25.42 4.28
CA LEU A 201 -16.22 -26.16 5.32
C LEU A 201 -17.59 -26.61 4.80
N ASP A 202 -17.57 -27.61 3.91
CA ASP A 202 -18.59 -28.65 3.78
C ASP A 202 -17.92 -29.95 3.34
#